data_AF-A0AAV2DEM8-F1
#
_entry.id   AF-A0AAV2DEM8-F1
#
_cell.length_a   1.000
_cell.length_b   1.000
_cell.length_c   1.000
_cell.angle_alpha   90.00
_cell.angle_beta   90.00
_cell.angle_gamma   90.00
#
_symmetry.space_group_name_H-M   'P 1'
#
loop_
_entity.id
_entity.type
_entity.pdbx_description
1 polymer ?
#
loop_
_entity_poly.entity_id
_entity_poly.type
_entity_poly.pdbx_seq_one_letter_code
_entity_poly.pdbx_strand_id
1 'polypeptide(L)'
;MGKLDNRCGNGKQSVLCICLLLLVGVLAVAPRDAEGYIGECTKELNPDSCNVPACQAECFTSHKGWGQCAHSSLDGIFHCVCYYRCPHDP
;
A
#
# COMPACT_ATOMS: atom_id res chain seq x y z
N MET A 1 -22.05 -24.15 0.56
CA MET A 1 -22.65 -24.59 1.83
C MET A 1 -22.08 -23.75 2.97
N GLY A 2 -22.93 -23.13 3.80
CA GLY A 2 -22.51 -22.35 4.97
C GLY A 2 -23.70 -21.58 5.55
N LYS A 3 -24.55 -22.27 6.30
CA LYS A 3 -25.74 -21.73 6.95
C LYS A 3 -25.30 -21.02 8.24
N LEU A 4 -25.29 -19.69 8.26
CA LEU A 4 -25.21 -18.93 9.51
C LEU A 4 -26.60 -18.93 10.16
N ASP A 5 -26.84 -19.88 11.06
CA ASP A 5 -27.99 -19.86 11.96
C ASP A 5 -27.77 -18.74 13.00
N ASN A 6 -28.32 -17.55 12.72
CA ASN A 6 -28.42 -16.46 13.68
C ASN A 6 -29.55 -16.78 14.68
N ARG A 7 -29.22 -17.46 15.78
CA ARG A 7 -30.14 -17.69 16.91
C ARG A 7 -29.60 -17.09 18.20
N CYS A 8 -29.71 -15.78 18.36
CA CYS A 8 -29.68 -15.16 19.69
C CYS A 8 -31.10 -15.13 20.26
N GLY A 9 -31.51 -16.23 20.90
CA GLY A 9 -32.79 -16.37 21.60
C GLY A 9 -32.67 -16.07 23.10
N ASN A 10 -33.65 -15.32 23.62
CA ASN A 10 -33.97 -15.03 25.03
C ASN A 10 -33.02 -14.12 25.83
N GLY A 11 -33.62 -13.12 26.48
CA GLY A 11 -33.01 -11.88 27.02
C GLY A 11 -31.88 -11.98 28.06
N LYS A 12 -31.44 -13.18 28.46
CA LYS A 12 -30.23 -13.37 29.29
C LYS A 12 -29.00 -13.80 28.46
N GLN A 13 -29.23 -14.41 27.30
CA GLN A 13 -28.20 -14.76 26.32
C GLN A 13 -27.69 -13.51 25.56
N SER A 14 -28.54 -12.49 25.47
CA SER A 14 -28.26 -11.24 24.75
C SER A 14 -27.06 -10.47 25.33
N VAL A 15 -26.97 -10.35 26.65
CA VAL A 15 -25.89 -9.58 27.31
C VAL A 15 -24.52 -10.23 27.10
N LEU A 16 -24.45 -11.57 27.17
CA LEU A 16 -23.19 -12.30 26.99
C LEU A 16 -22.68 -12.18 25.55
N CYS A 17 -23.58 -12.25 24.57
CA CYS A 17 -23.25 -12.05 23.15
C CYS A 17 -22.83 -10.60 22.85
N ILE A 18 -23.46 -9.61 23.49
CA ILE A 18 -23.07 -8.20 23.36
C ILE A 18 -21.68 -7.97 23.96
N CYS A 19 -21.36 -8.53 25.13
CA CYS A 19 -20.02 -8.43 25.72
C CYS A 19 -18.94 -9.08 24.84
N LEU A 20 -19.23 -10.24 24.25
CA LEU A 20 -18.33 -10.92 23.32
C LEU A 20 -18.08 -10.09 22.04
N LEU A 21 -19.13 -9.47 21.49
CA LEU A 21 -19.00 -8.58 20.33
C LEU A 21 -18.19 -7.30 20.65
N LEU A 22 -18.33 -6.76 21.86
CA LEU A 22 -17.56 -5.59 22.31
C LEU A 22 -16.08 -5.91 22.52
N LEU A 23 -15.74 -7.09 23.04
CA LEU A 23 -14.35 -7.52 23.25
C LEU A 23 -13.57 -7.71 21.93
N VAL A 24 -14.24 -8.13 20.85
CA VAL A 24 -13.60 -8.34 19.54
C VAL A 24 -13.36 -7.02 18.78
N GLY A 25 -14.14 -5.97 19.08
CA GLY A 25 -14.00 -4.67 18.40
C GLY A 25 -12.74 -3.86 18.76
N VAL A 26 -12.11 -4.13 19.91
CA VAL A 26 -10.98 -3.34 20.42
C VAL A 26 -9.64 -3.70 19.76
N LEU A 27 -9.50 -4.88 19.15
CA LEU A 27 -8.24 -5.29 18.50
C LEU A 27 -8.04 -4.75 17.08
N ALA A 28 -9.02 -4.05 16.50
CA ALA A 28 -8.98 -3.62 15.09
C ALA A 28 -8.35 -2.23 14.86
N VAL A 29 -7.94 -1.52 15.92
CA VAL A 29 -7.21 -0.25 15.80
C VAL A 29 -5.80 -0.46 16.35
N ALA A 30 -5.00 -1.23 15.61
CA ALA A 30 -3.58 -0.98 15.62
C ALA A 30 -3.36 0.27 14.76
N PRO A 31 -2.99 1.43 15.34
CA PRO A 31 -2.51 2.52 14.51
C PRO A 31 -1.29 2.00 13.76
N ARG A 32 -1.31 2.14 12.42
CA ARG A 32 -0.14 1.86 11.59
C ARG A 32 0.81 3.04 11.74
N ASP A 33 1.34 3.21 12.94
CA ASP A 33 2.48 4.08 13.16
C ASP A 33 3.69 3.31 12.64
N ALA A 34 3.86 3.31 11.32
CA ALA A 34 5.09 2.89 10.69
C ALA A 34 6.13 3.98 10.96
N GLU A 35 6.72 3.92 12.15
CA GLU A 35 7.86 4.73 12.53
C GLU A 35 9.00 4.49 11.51
N GLY A 36 9.25 5.45 10.64
CA GLY A 36 10.60 5.69 10.11
C GLY A 36 10.85 5.68 8.59
N TYR A 37 10.03 5.07 7.73
CA TYR A 37 10.14 5.15 6.26
C TYR A 37 8.81 4.75 5.60
N ILE A 38 8.09 5.68 4.95
CA ILE A 38 6.69 5.49 4.48
C ILE A 38 6.62 4.91 3.05
N GLY A 39 7.41 3.86 2.77
CA GLY A 39 7.33 3.08 1.52
C GLY A 39 8.24 3.51 0.36
N GLU A 40 8.19 2.73 -0.71
CA GLU A 40 8.87 2.99 -1.99
C GLU A 40 8.00 3.92 -2.84
N CYS A 41 8.48 5.13 -3.10
CA CYS A 41 7.88 6.08 -4.02
C CYS A 41 8.30 5.75 -5.45
N THR A 42 7.38 6.00 -6.39
CA THR A 42 7.66 5.90 -7.83
C THR A 42 7.44 7.23 -8.52
N LYS A 43 8.28 7.54 -9.51
CA LYS A 43 8.13 8.71 -10.37
C LYS A 43 8.50 8.36 -11.81
N GLU A 44 7.66 8.75 -12.74
CA GLU A 44 7.97 8.67 -14.16
C GLU A 44 8.86 9.86 -14.56
N LEU A 45 10.02 9.58 -15.17
CA LEU A 45 10.99 10.61 -15.57
C LEU A 45 10.93 10.91 -17.07
N ASN A 46 10.64 9.91 -17.91
CA ASN A 46 10.54 10.12 -19.35
C ASN A 46 9.39 9.28 -19.96
N PRO A 47 8.35 9.93 -20.48
CA PRO A 47 7.15 9.24 -20.97
C PRO A 47 7.27 8.74 -22.42
N ASP A 48 8.15 9.30 -23.24
CA ASP A 48 8.15 9.02 -24.69
C ASP A 48 9.20 7.98 -25.12
N SER A 49 10.15 7.66 -24.24
CA SER A 49 11.17 6.65 -24.52
C SER A 49 11.90 6.25 -23.25
N CYS A 50 12.36 4.99 -23.19
CA CYS A 50 13.19 4.53 -22.10
C CYS A 50 14.57 4.07 -22.56
N ASN A 51 15.59 4.83 -22.15
CA ASN A 51 16.98 4.44 -22.23
C ASN A 51 17.43 4.01 -20.82
N VAL A 52 17.72 2.72 -20.64
CA VAL A 52 18.05 2.14 -19.31
C VAL A 52 19.21 2.88 -18.62
N PRO A 53 20.40 3.08 -19.23
CA PRO A 53 21.50 3.73 -18.52
C PRO A 53 21.21 5.20 -18.19
N ALA A 54 20.50 5.93 -19.06
CA ALA A 54 20.08 7.30 -18.76
C ALA A 54 19.06 7.34 -17.61
N CYS A 55 18.07 6.44 -17.64
CA CYS A 55 17.03 6.33 -16.61
C CYS A 55 17.62 6.02 -15.22
N GLN A 56 18.59 5.11 -15.17
CA GLN A 56 19.32 4.81 -13.93
C GLN A 56 20.14 5.99 -13.44
N ALA A 57 20.90 6.63 -14.32
CA ALA A 57 21.75 7.77 -13.96
C ALA A 57 20.92 8.96 -13.44
N GLU A 58 19.79 9.27 -14.11
CA GLU A 58 18.90 10.35 -13.73
C GLU A 58 18.21 10.06 -12.39
N CYS A 59 17.62 8.87 -12.23
CA CYS A 59 16.97 8.48 -10.99
C CYS A 59 17.93 8.46 -9.79
N PHE A 60 19.16 7.96 -10.00
CA PHE A 60 20.20 7.98 -8.97
C PHE A 60 20.62 9.41 -8.60
N THR A 61 20.74 10.29 -9.60
CA THR A 61 21.17 11.68 -9.37
C THR A 61 20.10 12.48 -8.63
N SER A 62 18.86 12.41 -9.10
CA SER A 62 17.74 13.24 -8.62
C SER A 62 17.11 12.73 -7.34
N HIS A 63 16.97 11.41 -7.20
CA HIS A 63 16.18 10.79 -6.12
C HIS A 63 16.98 9.84 -5.24
N LYS A 64 18.28 9.60 -5.54
CA LYS A 64 19.09 8.55 -4.90
C LYS A 64 18.41 7.18 -4.94
N GLY A 65 17.63 6.96 -6.01
CA GLY A 65 16.83 5.77 -6.23
C GLY A 65 17.41 4.85 -7.31
N TRP A 66 16.58 3.92 -7.77
CA TRP A 66 16.86 3.00 -8.87
C TRP A 66 15.87 3.21 -10.01
N GLY A 67 16.40 3.45 -11.22
CA GLY A 67 15.60 3.64 -12.43
C GLY A 67 15.44 2.34 -13.23
N GLN A 68 14.24 2.10 -13.74
CA GLN A 68 13.93 0.95 -14.60
C GLN A 68 13.07 1.38 -15.80
N CYS A 69 13.16 0.64 -16.90
CA CYS A 69 12.21 0.77 -18.01
C CYS A 69 11.01 -0.15 -17.77
N ALA A 70 9.82 0.43 -17.63
CA ALA A 70 8.56 -0.30 -17.49
C ALA A 70 7.72 -0.15 -18.75
N HIS A 71 7.11 -1.23 -19.21
CA HIS A 71 6.19 -1.19 -20.34
C HIS A 71 4.82 -0.68 -19.87
N SER A 72 4.32 0.38 -20.49
CA SER A 72 2.97 0.90 -20.22
C SER A 72 1.94 0.17 -21.09
N SER A 73 0.95 -0.41 -20.44
CA SER A 73 -0.18 -1.06 -21.13
C SER A 73 -1.15 -0.07 -21.80
N LEU A 74 -1.05 1.23 -21.50
CA LEU A 74 -1.95 2.27 -22.01
C LEU A 74 -1.56 2.73 -23.41
N ASP A 75 -0.27 2.91 -23.64
CA ASP A 75 0.31 3.52 -24.83
C ASP A 75 1.29 2.60 -25.56
N GLY A 76 1.68 1.46 -24.96
CA GLY A 76 2.53 0.44 -25.58
C GLY A 76 4.01 0.85 -25.66
N ILE A 77 4.41 1.90 -24.95
CA ILE A 77 5.77 2.43 -24.94
C ILE A 77 6.45 2.03 -23.62
N PHE A 78 7.79 1.97 -23.64
CA PHE A 78 8.58 1.82 -22.43
C PHE A 78 8.85 3.19 -21.81
N HIS A 79 8.48 3.33 -20.53
CA HIS A 79 8.65 4.53 -19.72
C HIS A 79 9.77 4.35 -18.72
N CYS A 80 10.49 5.42 -18.41
CA CYS A 80 11.44 5.41 -17.31
C CYS A 80 10.73 5.62 -15.98
N VAL A 81 10.76 4.62 -15.11
CA VAL A 81 10.20 4.65 -13.75
C VAL A 81 11.33 4.65 -12.73
N CYS A 82 11.33 5.65 -11.86
CA CYS A 82 12.28 5.83 -10.78
C CYS A 82 11.67 5.38 -9.45
N TYR A 83 12.28 4.39 -8.80
CA TYR A 83 11.91 3.88 -7.49
C TYR A 83 12.85 4.48 -6.45
N TYR A 84 12.32 5.16 -5.44
CA TYR A 84 13.13 5.83 -4.43
C TYR A 84 12.43 5.83 -3.08
N ARG A 85 13.20 6.04 -2.01
CA ARG A 85 12.60 6.21 -0.68
C ARG A 85 11.87 7.54 -0.63
N CYS A 86 10.60 7.51 -0.23
CA CYS A 86 9.85 8.74 -0.03
C CYS A 86 10.58 9.61 1.02
N PRO A 87 10.73 10.93 0.78
CA PRO A 87 11.17 11.83 1.83
C PRO A 87 10.14 11.76 2.97
N HIS A 88 10.65 11.64 4.20
CA HIS A 88 9.82 11.84 5.38
C HIS A 88 9.56 13.34 5.47
N ASP A 89 8.36 13.78 5.09
CA ASP A 89 7.93 15.16 5.31
C ASP A 89 7.84 15.38 6.83
N PRO A 90 8.62 16.32 7.41
CA PRO A 90 8.64 16.57 8.86
C PRO A 90 7.40 17.28 9.39
#